data_AF-A0A2K1IJC7-F1
#
_entry.id   AF-A0A2K1IJC7-F1
#
_cell.length_a   1.000
_cell.length_b   1.000
_cell.length_c   1.000
_cell.angle_alpha   90.00
_cell.angle_beta   90.00
_cell.angle_gamma   90.00
#
_symmetry.space_group_name_H-M   'P 1'
#
loop_
_entity.id
_entity.type
_entity.pdbx_description
1 polymer ?
#
loop_
_entity_poly.entity_id
_entity_poly.type
_entity_poly.pdbx_seq_one_letter_code
_entity_poly.pdbx_strand_id
1 'polypeptide(L)'
;MTRIIWQMTKDKLILPFLEVDLKYYDLGILNRDATDDQVTHESAEATLKYTVAVKCATITPDGGHVKEFGLKQMWKSPNGTIRNGLNGTVFREPILCKNIPRLVPEFGAKRYLFVYTGALNIKSFLCWKKLICIGRHAYGDQHKATDAVFMSIQKKWPLYLSTKNTILKKYDGRFKDIFQEVYESIFKFVQMAKLLKLKLLMGLTRHFRVHQKGGETSTNSIASIFAWTRGLNHIGLQDGNTKFQDFAQKLEIACISVVEAGKIKMTRKDYLTTEEFIDAVAEELHASL
;
A
#
# COMPACT_ATOMS: atom_id res chain seq x y z
N MET A 1 15.54 6.94 -3.44
CA MET A 1 15.71 5.50 -3.18
C MET A 1 14.55 4.67 -3.71
N THR A 2 13.31 4.96 -3.32
CA THR A 2 12.13 4.19 -3.80
C THR A 2 11.97 4.18 -5.32
N ARG A 3 12.27 5.29 -6.03
CA ARG A 3 12.31 5.33 -7.50
C ARG A 3 13.30 4.32 -8.11
N ILE A 4 14.45 4.13 -7.47
CA ILE A 4 15.50 3.20 -7.91
C ILE A 4 15.02 1.76 -7.70
N ILE A 5 14.52 1.46 -6.49
CA ILE A 5 13.91 0.16 -6.17
C ILE A 5 12.77 -0.16 -7.11
N TRP A 6 11.95 0.83 -7.44
CA TRP A 6 10.82 0.68 -8.35
C TRP A 6 11.28 0.25 -9.75
N GLN A 7 12.33 0.89 -10.27
CA GLN A 7 12.90 0.55 -11.55
C GLN A 7 13.52 -0.86 -11.52
N MET A 8 14.35 -1.18 -10.52
CA MET A 8 14.92 -2.53 -10.35
C MET A 8 13.84 -3.60 -10.22
N THR A 9 12.76 -3.33 -9.48
CA THR A 9 11.64 -4.26 -9.32
C THR A 9 10.99 -4.56 -10.68
N LYS A 10 10.72 -3.52 -11.49
CA LYS A 10 10.18 -3.73 -12.85
C LYS A 10 11.13 -4.55 -13.71
N ASP A 11 12.39 -4.15 -13.76
CA ASP A 11 13.36 -4.65 -14.74
C ASP A 11 13.85 -6.05 -14.41
N LYS A 12 13.96 -6.40 -13.12
CA LYS A 12 14.44 -7.72 -12.68
C LYS A 12 13.30 -8.69 -12.34
N LEU A 13 12.15 -8.19 -11.86
CA LEU A 13 11.10 -9.04 -11.29
C LEU A 13 9.76 -9.00 -12.02
N ILE A 14 9.52 -8.13 -13.01
CA ILE A 14 8.20 -8.03 -13.67
C ILE A 14 8.32 -8.19 -15.18
N LEU A 15 8.99 -7.25 -15.85
CA LEU A 15 9.03 -7.15 -17.31
C LEU A 15 9.79 -8.29 -18.02
N PRO A 16 10.77 -8.99 -17.39
CA PRO A 16 11.34 -10.19 -17.99
C PRO A 16 10.34 -11.35 -18.15
N PHE A 17 9.25 -11.34 -17.38
CA PHE A 17 8.32 -12.47 -17.29
C PHE A 17 6.93 -12.17 -17.83
N LEU A 18 6.52 -10.91 -17.82
CA LEU A 18 5.18 -10.48 -18.20
C LEU A 18 5.24 -9.27 -19.14
N GLU A 19 4.52 -9.39 -20.25
CA GLU A 19 4.12 -8.22 -21.04
C GLU A 19 2.95 -7.53 -20.34
N VAL A 20 3.13 -6.26 -19.97
CA VAL A 20 2.15 -5.47 -19.24
C VAL A 20 1.95 -4.14 -19.94
N ASP A 21 0.70 -3.80 -20.29
CA ASP A 21 0.37 -2.47 -20.80
C ASP A 21 0.41 -1.44 -19.66
N LEU A 22 1.55 -0.76 -19.51
CA LEU A 22 1.78 0.22 -18.46
C LEU A 22 1.50 1.64 -18.94
N LYS A 23 0.40 2.23 -18.45
CA LYS A 23 0.17 3.68 -18.57
C LYS A 23 1.00 4.39 -17.49
N TYR A 24 2.14 4.95 -17.91
CA TYR A 24 3.14 5.52 -17.01
C TYR A 24 2.91 7.02 -16.75
N TYR A 25 2.94 7.41 -15.48
CA TYR A 25 2.86 8.80 -15.03
C TYR A 25 4.00 9.08 -14.04
N ASP A 26 4.90 10.02 -14.37
CA ASP A 26 6.02 10.36 -13.50
C ASP A 26 5.60 11.34 -12.40
N LEU A 27 5.34 10.82 -11.20
CA LEU A 27 5.02 11.62 -10.02
C LEU A 27 6.26 12.08 -9.24
N GLY A 28 7.45 12.05 -9.86
CA GLY A 28 8.68 12.61 -9.33
C GLY A 28 8.54 14.12 -9.09
N ILE A 29 9.19 14.63 -8.03
CA ILE A 29 8.96 16.01 -7.57
C ILE A 29 9.27 17.05 -8.64
N LEU A 30 10.30 16.82 -9.46
CA LEU A 30 10.66 17.73 -10.56
C LEU A 30 9.65 17.69 -11.71
N ASN A 31 9.14 16.51 -12.08
CA ASN A 31 8.11 16.41 -13.12
C ASN A 31 6.78 17.01 -12.66
N ARG A 32 6.43 16.81 -11.39
CA ARG A 32 5.28 17.48 -10.78
C ARG A 32 5.43 19.00 -10.82
N ASP A 33 6.60 19.53 -10.46
CA ASP A 33 6.85 20.96 -10.51
C ASP A 33 6.79 21.50 -11.95
N ALA A 34 7.38 20.77 -12.91
CA ALA A 34 7.36 21.13 -14.33
C ALA A 34 5.94 21.17 -14.92
N THR A 35 5.05 20.27 -14.48
CA THR A 35 3.66 20.16 -14.95
C THR A 35 2.65 20.91 -14.10
N ASP A 36 3.11 21.76 -13.17
CA ASP A 36 2.24 22.46 -12.21
C ASP A 36 1.30 21.51 -11.43
N ASP A 37 1.83 20.33 -11.08
CA ASP A 37 1.17 19.19 -10.44
C ASP A 37 0.05 18.53 -11.26
N GLN A 38 -0.13 18.92 -12.53
CA GLN A 38 -1.16 18.36 -13.42
C GLN A 38 -1.00 16.85 -13.61
N VAL A 39 0.24 16.34 -13.70
CA VAL A 39 0.52 14.89 -13.80
C VAL A 39 -0.07 14.08 -12.64
N THR A 40 -0.20 14.68 -11.45
CA THR A 40 -0.82 14.03 -10.30
C THR A 40 -2.32 13.87 -10.50
N HIS A 41 -2.99 14.90 -11.05
CA HIS A 41 -4.42 14.85 -11.36
C HIS A 41 -4.71 13.88 -12.50
N GLU A 42 -3.94 13.94 -13.58
CA GLU A 42 -4.04 13.02 -14.71
C GLU A 42 -3.86 11.57 -14.27
N SER A 43 -2.94 11.29 -13.34
CA SER A 43 -2.75 9.93 -12.80
C SER A 43 -3.98 9.42 -12.03
N ALA A 44 -4.72 10.31 -11.35
CA ALA A 44 -5.96 9.95 -10.65
C ALA A 44 -7.09 9.66 -11.65
N GLU A 45 -7.23 10.49 -12.68
CA GLU A 45 -8.20 10.30 -13.77
C GLU A 45 -7.92 9.02 -14.56
N ALA A 46 -6.65 8.75 -14.87
CA ALA A 46 -6.23 7.51 -15.49
C ALA A 46 -6.56 6.30 -14.62
N THR A 47 -6.41 6.41 -13.30
CA THR A 47 -6.78 5.32 -12.38
C THR A 47 -8.29 5.06 -12.39
N LEU A 48 -9.13 6.09 -12.52
CA LEU A 48 -10.58 5.92 -12.70
C LEU A 48 -10.90 5.25 -14.04
N LYS A 49 -10.17 5.60 -15.11
CA LYS A 49 -10.35 5.04 -16.46
C LYS A 49 -9.90 3.58 -16.58
N TYR A 50 -8.74 3.24 -16.02
CA TYR A 50 -8.08 1.94 -16.18
C TYR A 50 -8.20 1.02 -14.95
N THR A 51 -8.97 1.41 -13.95
CA THR A 51 -9.38 0.68 -12.74
C THR A 51 -8.30 0.23 -11.75
N VAL A 52 -7.04 0.12 -12.17
CA VAL A 52 -5.94 -0.35 -11.32
C VAL A 52 -4.74 0.57 -11.47
N ALA A 53 -4.13 0.96 -10.34
CA ALA A 53 -2.90 1.72 -10.35
C ALA A 53 -1.94 1.23 -9.27
N VAL A 54 -0.65 1.17 -9.61
CA VAL A 54 0.43 0.87 -8.68
C VAL A 54 1.35 2.08 -8.60
N LYS A 55 1.59 2.56 -7.39
CA LYS A 55 2.23 3.87 -7.16
C LYS A 55 3.50 3.74 -6.32
N CYS A 56 4.58 4.33 -6.82
CA CYS A 56 5.83 4.53 -6.06
C CYS A 56 5.65 5.61 -4.96
N ALA A 57 6.43 5.52 -3.88
CA ALA A 57 6.49 6.57 -2.87
C ALA A 57 6.96 7.90 -3.49
N THR A 58 6.35 9.01 -3.07
CA THR A 58 6.58 10.37 -3.60
C THR A 58 6.87 11.33 -2.46
N ILE A 59 7.67 12.36 -2.75
CA ILE A 59 7.94 13.46 -1.81
C ILE A 59 6.70 14.36 -1.71
N THR A 60 6.32 14.72 -0.49
CA THR A 60 5.45 15.87 -0.23
C THR A 60 6.37 16.99 0.23
N PRO A 61 6.60 18.03 -0.60
CA PRO A 61 7.62 19.03 -0.32
C PRO A 61 7.26 19.85 0.93
N ASP A 62 8.29 20.23 1.67
CA ASP A 62 8.26 21.27 2.70
C ASP A 62 9.18 22.42 2.27
N GLY A 63 9.34 23.46 3.12
CA GLY A 63 10.20 24.60 2.79
C GLY A 63 11.67 24.22 2.54
N GLY A 64 12.16 23.12 3.12
CA GLY A 64 13.49 22.60 2.87
C GLY A 64 13.60 22.00 1.46
N HIS A 65 12.63 21.17 1.09
CA HIS A 65 12.59 20.56 -0.24
C HIS A 65 12.38 21.60 -1.36
N VAL A 66 11.60 22.66 -1.12
CA VAL A 66 11.43 23.77 -2.07
C VAL A 66 12.78 24.40 -2.40
N LYS A 67 13.62 24.63 -1.38
CA LYS A 67 14.98 25.14 -1.57
C LYS A 67 15.90 24.11 -2.22
N GLU A 68 15.86 22.85 -1.76
CA GLU A 68 16.73 21.76 -2.24
C GLU A 68 16.54 21.48 -3.74
N PHE A 69 15.30 21.54 -4.24
CA PHE A 69 14.97 21.21 -5.63
C PHE A 69 14.64 22.43 -6.50
N GLY A 70 14.66 23.66 -5.95
CA GLY A 70 14.28 24.86 -6.68
C GLY A 70 12.83 24.87 -7.16
N LEU A 71 11.90 24.37 -6.32
CA LEU A 71 10.50 24.21 -6.70
C LEU A 71 9.77 25.55 -6.80
N LYS A 72 8.82 25.66 -7.73
CA LYS A 72 7.92 26.82 -7.87
C LYS A 72 7.16 27.10 -6.58
N GLN A 73 6.66 26.06 -5.92
CA GLN A 73 5.90 26.16 -4.67
C GLN A 73 5.86 24.85 -3.86
N MET A 74 5.29 24.93 -2.67
CA MET A 74 5.04 23.77 -1.81
C MET A 74 3.81 23.01 -2.30
N TRP A 75 4.00 22.12 -3.28
CA TRP A 75 2.93 21.28 -3.84
C TRP A 75 2.24 20.39 -2.79
N LYS A 76 0.94 20.15 -2.98
CA LYS A 76 0.15 19.25 -2.12
C LYS A 76 0.69 17.82 -2.18
N SER A 77 0.28 16.98 -1.22
CA SER A 77 0.69 15.57 -1.23
C SER A 77 0.01 14.81 -2.38
N PRO A 78 0.76 14.13 -3.28
CA PRO A 78 0.16 13.30 -4.34
C PRO A 78 -0.77 12.23 -3.78
N ASN A 79 -0.39 11.68 -2.63
CA ASN A 79 -1.16 10.66 -1.93
C ASN A 79 -2.53 11.20 -1.49
N GLY A 80 -2.58 12.47 -1.08
CA GLY A 80 -3.82 13.17 -0.75
C GLY A 80 -4.62 13.47 -2.00
N THR A 81 -4.00 14.10 -3.00
CA THR A 81 -4.65 14.49 -4.26
C THR A 81 -5.30 13.28 -4.97
N ILE A 82 -4.55 12.19 -5.16
CA ILE A 82 -5.07 10.99 -5.82
C ILE A 82 -6.18 10.35 -4.98
N ARG A 83 -5.99 10.19 -3.66
CA ARG A 83 -7.03 9.62 -2.79
C ARG A 83 -8.32 10.43 -2.87
N ASN A 84 -8.22 11.74 -2.92
CA ASN A 84 -9.36 12.63 -3.02
C ASN A 84 -10.05 12.50 -4.38
N GLY A 85 -9.29 12.44 -5.48
CA GLY A 85 -9.82 12.22 -6.83
C GLY A 85 -10.51 10.86 -6.98
N LEU A 86 -10.02 9.83 -6.29
CA LEU A 86 -10.61 8.49 -6.30
C LEU A 86 -11.77 8.31 -5.31
N ASN A 87 -11.96 9.26 -4.39
CA ASN A 87 -12.93 9.16 -3.29
C ASN A 87 -12.82 7.80 -2.52
N GLY A 88 -11.59 7.34 -2.27
CA GLY A 88 -11.33 5.98 -1.77
C GLY A 88 -10.69 5.89 -0.38
N THR A 89 -10.89 4.75 0.29
CA THR A 89 -10.30 4.42 1.60
C THR A 89 -8.95 3.70 1.47
N VAL A 90 -8.00 4.05 2.34
CA VAL A 90 -6.70 3.35 2.39
C VAL A 90 -6.74 2.21 3.39
N PHE A 91 -6.47 1.00 2.89
CA PHE A 91 -6.31 -0.21 3.68
C PHE A 91 -4.84 -0.56 3.85
N ARG A 92 -4.42 -0.86 5.08
CA ARG A 92 -3.07 -1.32 5.39
C ARG A 92 -3.12 -2.71 6.01
N GLU A 93 -2.44 -3.65 5.37
CA GLU A 93 -2.35 -5.05 5.77
C GLU A 93 -0.86 -5.39 5.93
N PRO A 94 -0.43 -5.99 7.06
CA PRO A 94 0.95 -6.39 7.25
C PRO A 94 1.29 -7.62 6.41
N ILE A 95 2.54 -7.70 5.96
CA ILE A 95 3.10 -8.89 5.33
C ILE A 95 3.74 -9.72 6.44
N LEU A 96 3.34 -10.99 6.56
CA LEU A 96 3.79 -11.87 7.64
C LEU A 96 4.85 -12.84 7.13
N CYS A 97 5.91 -13.01 7.91
CA CYS A 97 6.96 -14.02 7.71
C CYS A 97 7.05 -14.84 9.01
N LYS A 98 7.19 -16.17 8.91
CA LYS A 98 7.17 -17.08 10.08
C LYS A 98 8.31 -16.81 11.06
N ASN A 99 9.48 -16.45 10.55
CA ASN A 99 10.70 -16.23 11.33
C ASN A 99 10.81 -14.81 11.94
N ILE A 100 9.84 -13.93 11.69
CA ILE A 100 9.80 -12.59 12.28
C ILE A 100 8.83 -12.60 13.46
N PRO A 101 9.33 -12.53 14.71
CA PRO A 101 8.48 -12.59 15.89
C PRO A 101 7.61 -11.35 16.00
N ARG A 102 6.43 -11.53 16.57
CA ARG A 102 5.51 -10.43 16.86
C ARG A 102 5.89 -9.83 18.20
N LEU A 103 5.99 -8.50 18.26
CA LEU A 103 6.34 -7.78 19.50
C LEU A 103 5.27 -7.90 20.59
N VAL A 104 4.04 -8.26 20.23
CA VAL A 104 2.93 -8.47 21.17
C VAL A 104 2.67 -9.98 21.30
N PRO A 105 2.88 -10.58 22.49
CA PRO A 105 2.74 -12.03 22.70
C PRO A 105 1.29 -12.55 22.61
N GLU A 106 1.17 -13.86 22.42
CA GLU A 106 0.02 -14.61 21.91
C GLU A 106 -1.20 -14.69 22.85
N PHE A 107 -2.43 -14.66 22.30
CA PHE A 107 -3.62 -15.49 22.70
C PHE A 107 -4.70 -15.43 21.58
N GLY A 108 -5.64 -16.40 21.51
CA GLY A 108 -6.64 -16.58 20.42
C GLY A 108 -7.67 -15.44 20.29
N ALA A 109 -8.31 -15.13 19.15
CA ALA A 109 -8.55 -15.76 17.84
C ALA A 109 -9.04 -14.68 16.81
N LYS A 110 -9.18 -15.04 15.51
CA LYS A 110 -9.78 -14.32 14.32
C LYS A 110 -8.97 -13.18 13.63
N ARG A 111 -9.25 -12.91 12.33
CA ARG A 111 -8.69 -11.80 11.49
C ARG A 111 -9.67 -10.62 11.56
N TYR A 112 -9.18 -9.39 11.57
CA TYR A 112 -10.01 -8.21 11.88
C TYR A 112 -9.77 -7.07 10.88
N LEU A 113 -10.85 -6.38 10.48
CA LEU A 113 -10.77 -5.11 9.76
C LEU A 113 -11.28 -3.99 10.67
N PHE A 114 -10.45 -2.98 10.93
CA PHE A 114 -10.83 -1.81 11.73
C PHE A 114 -10.96 -0.57 10.84
N VAL A 115 -12.03 0.20 11.02
CA VAL A 115 -12.21 1.52 10.40
C VAL A 115 -12.10 2.58 11.48
N TYR A 116 -11.31 3.64 11.22
CA TYR A 116 -11.09 4.71 12.19
C TYR A 116 -11.17 6.11 11.56
N THR A 117 -11.69 7.07 12.34
CA THR A 117 -12.05 8.44 11.91
C THR A 117 -11.29 9.56 12.66
N GLY A 118 -10.24 9.28 13.44
CA GLY A 118 -9.55 10.32 14.25
C GLY A 118 -8.04 10.15 14.45
N ALA A 119 -7.49 10.75 15.51
CA ALA A 119 -6.16 10.45 16.07
C ALA A 119 -6.33 9.76 17.43
N LEU A 120 -5.88 8.51 17.52
CA LEU A 120 -5.96 7.71 18.75
C LEU A 120 -4.54 7.50 19.26
N ASN A 121 -4.29 7.98 20.48
CA ASN A 121 -3.16 7.55 21.28
C ASN A 121 -3.56 6.20 21.90
N ILE A 122 -3.38 5.11 21.14
CA ILE A 122 -3.77 3.76 21.58
C ILE A 122 -2.71 3.27 22.58
N LYS A 123 -2.99 3.44 23.89
CA LYS A 123 -2.14 2.91 24.96
C LYS A 123 -2.48 1.48 25.40
N SER A 124 -3.34 0.77 24.69
CA SER A 124 -3.52 -0.67 24.91
C SER A 124 -4.00 -1.37 23.64
N PHE A 125 -3.19 -2.29 23.12
CA PHE A 125 -3.60 -3.24 22.11
C PHE A 125 -3.90 -4.57 22.79
N LEU A 126 -5.11 -5.10 22.57
CA LEU A 126 -5.43 -6.52 22.75
C LEU A 126 -4.77 -7.33 21.61
N CYS A 127 -4.44 -8.60 21.88
CA CYS A 127 -3.55 -9.50 21.10
C CYS A 127 -4.21 -10.14 19.86
N TRP A 128 -3.45 -10.54 18.82
CA TRP A 128 -4.04 -11.12 17.58
C TRP A 128 -3.25 -12.29 16.95
N LYS A 129 -3.92 -13.42 16.69
CA LYS A 129 -3.38 -14.58 15.93
C LYS A 129 -3.25 -14.33 14.43
N LYS A 130 -3.99 -13.37 13.89
CA LYS A 130 -4.44 -13.33 12.51
C LYS A 130 -4.39 -11.86 12.03
N LEU A 131 -4.17 -11.64 10.72
CA LEU A 131 -3.99 -10.31 10.12
C LEU A 131 -5.03 -9.29 10.58
N ILE A 132 -4.56 -8.09 10.91
CA ILE A 132 -5.40 -6.91 11.09
C ILE A 132 -5.20 -6.02 9.87
N CYS A 133 -6.30 -5.65 9.25
CA CYS A 133 -6.29 -4.57 8.28
C CYS A 133 -6.83 -3.30 8.95
N ILE A 134 -6.14 -2.19 8.77
CA ILE A 134 -6.60 -0.88 9.25
C ILE A 134 -7.04 -0.07 8.03
N GLY A 135 -8.34 0.22 7.95
CA GLY A 135 -8.94 1.20 7.06
C GLY A 135 -8.92 2.56 7.73
N ARG A 136 -8.15 3.51 7.19
CA ARG A 136 -8.19 4.89 7.67
C ARG A 136 -9.07 5.71 6.76
N HIS A 137 -10.11 6.31 7.33
CA HIS A 137 -10.84 7.37 6.66
C HIS A 137 -10.01 8.65 6.77
N ALA A 138 -9.41 9.09 5.66
CA ALA A 138 -8.44 10.19 5.63
C ALA A 138 -8.99 11.42 4.89
N TYR A 139 -10.29 11.65 5.07
CA TYR A 139 -11.03 12.82 4.59
C TYR A 139 -11.76 13.48 5.77
N GLY A 140 -11.81 14.80 5.82
CA GLY A 140 -12.54 15.58 6.83
C GLY A 140 -14.04 15.31 6.75
N ASP A 141 -14.48 14.28 7.46
CA ASP A 141 -15.86 14.05 7.88
C ASP A 141 -16.88 13.72 6.81
N GLN A 142 -16.42 13.26 5.65
CA GLN A 142 -17.33 12.69 4.66
C GLN A 142 -17.69 11.25 5.01
N HIS A 143 -18.99 11.00 5.21
CA HIS A 143 -19.49 9.79 5.81
C HIS A 143 -19.66 8.65 4.80
N LYS A 144 -18.60 7.89 4.51
CA LYS A 144 -18.68 6.77 3.57
C LYS A 144 -17.95 5.54 4.10
N ALA A 145 -18.72 4.55 4.58
CA ALA A 145 -18.21 3.28 5.11
C ALA A 145 -18.12 2.16 4.05
N THR A 146 -18.55 2.45 2.82
CA THR A 146 -18.79 1.50 1.74
C THR A 146 -17.59 0.61 1.43
N ASP A 147 -16.39 1.20 1.27
CA ASP A 147 -15.17 0.44 0.95
C ASP A 147 -14.82 -0.58 2.04
N ALA A 148 -15.02 -0.21 3.30
CA ALA A 148 -14.67 -1.07 4.43
C ALA A 148 -15.63 -2.24 4.56
N VAL A 149 -16.92 -2.00 4.30
CA VAL A 149 -17.95 -3.06 4.26
C VAL A 149 -17.70 -4.01 3.09
N PHE A 150 -17.39 -3.50 1.89
CA PHE A 150 -17.02 -4.36 0.77
C PHE A 150 -15.76 -5.19 1.05
N MET A 151 -14.73 -4.58 1.63
CA MET A 151 -13.50 -5.28 1.98
C MET A 151 -13.72 -6.38 3.03
N SER A 152 -14.56 -6.15 4.05
CA SER A 152 -14.88 -7.19 5.04
C SER A 152 -15.61 -8.37 4.43
N ILE A 153 -16.54 -8.11 3.51
CA ILE A 153 -17.32 -9.14 2.81
C ILE A 153 -16.41 -9.96 1.90
N GLN A 154 -15.59 -9.29 1.07
CA GLN A 154 -14.63 -9.94 0.18
C GLN A 154 -13.64 -10.84 0.96
N LYS A 155 -13.12 -10.33 2.07
CA LYS A 155 -12.13 -11.05 2.90
C LYS A 155 -12.78 -12.08 3.83
N LYS A 156 -14.12 -12.05 4.00
CA LYS A 156 -14.86 -12.78 5.03
C LYS A 156 -14.32 -12.51 6.44
N TRP A 157 -13.99 -11.24 6.73
CA TRP A 157 -13.45 -10.83 8.02
C TRP A 157 -14.50 -10.05 8.82
N PRO A 158 -14.57 -10.24 10.15
CA PRO A 158 -15.22 -9.32 11.06
C PRO A 158 -14.80 -7.86 10.84
N LEU A 159 -15.78 -6.97 10.79
CA LEU A 159 -15.60 -5.53 10.61
C LEU A 159 -15.92 -4.80 11.92
N TYR A 160 -15.02 -3.91 12.35
CA TYR A 160 -15.15 -3.12 13.56
C TYR A 160 -15.00 -1.63 13.26
N LEU A 161 -15.95 -0.83 13.76
CA LEU A 161 -15.85 0.62 13.85
C LEU A 161 -15.66 1.01 15.32
N SER A 162 -14.79 1.99 15.58
CA SER A 162 -14.68 2.61 16.89
C SER A 162 -14.75 4.13 16.75
N THR A 163 -15.60 4.76 17.56
CA THR A 163 -15.72 6.22 17.68
C THR A 163 -15.81 6.61 19.17
N LYS A 164 -15.66 7.90 19.48
CA LYS A 164 -15.88 8.51 20.80
C LYS A 164 -17.26 9.17 20.88
N ASN A 165 -18.30 8.52 20.37
CA ASN A 165 -19.67 9.06 20.30
C ASN A 165 -20.31 9.34 21.68
N THR A 166 -19.80 8.74 22.76
CA THR A 166 -20.25 9.07 24.13
C THR A 166 -19.87 10.50 24.54
N ILE A 167 -18.77 11.03 23.99
CA ILE A 167 -18.28 12.39 24.21
C ILE A 167 -18.73 13.31 23.07
N LEU A 168 -18.46 12.93 21.82
CA LEU A 168 -18.80 13.70 20.62
C LEU A 168 -20.13 13.24 20.02
N LYS A 169 -21.23 13.41 20.78
CA LYS A 169 -22.54 12.82 20.45
C LYS A 169 -23.05 13.12 19.04
N LYS A 170 -22.99 14.37 18.59
CA LYS A 170 -23.51 14.77 17.27
C LYS A 170 -22.58 14.37 16.12
N TYR A 171 -21.27 14.52 16.32
CA TYR A 171 -20.28 14.34 15.27
C TYR A 171 -19.89 12.86 15.11
N ASP A 172 -19.36 12.24 16.17
CA ASP A 172 -19.01 10.81 16.16
C ASP A 172 -20.25 9.91 16.15
N GLY A 173 -21.40 10.40 16.65
CA GLY A 173 -22.69 9.71 16.50
C GLY A 173 -23.07 9.59 15.03
N ARG A 174 -22.93 10.66 14.25
CA ARG A 174 -23.22 10.64 12.81
C ARG A 174 -22.36 9.63 12.05
N PHE A 175 -21.10 9.44 12.42
CA PHE A 175 -20.26 8.38 11.83
C PHE A 175 -20.76 6.97 12.17
N LYS A 176 -21.18 6.75 13.41
CA LYS A 176 -21.75 5.47 13.83
C LYS A 176 -23.03 5.16 13.04
N ASP A 177 -23.93 6.13 12.95
CA ASP A 177 -25.24 5.94 12.33
C ASP A 177 -25.09 5.67 10.83
N ILE A 178 -24.26 6.45 10.13
CA ILE A 178 -24.03 6.23 8.68
C ILE A 178 -23.29 4.92 8.42
N PHE A 179 -22.35 4.54 9.28
CA PHE A 179 -21.72 3.23 9.17
C PHE A 179 -22.75 2.10 9.32
N GLN A 180 -23.69 2.23 10.27
CA GLN A 180 -24.76 1.25 10.48
C GLN A 180 -25.69 1.18 9.26
N GLU A 181 -26.13 2.32 8.73
CA GLU A 181 -26.98 2.38 7.52
C GLU A 181 -26.30 1.74 6.30
N VAL A 182 -25.01 2.05 6.08
CA VAL A 182 -24.22 1.49 4.98
C VAL A 182 -24.00 -0.01 5.18
N TYR A 183 -23.72 -0.45 6.40
CA TYR A 183 -23.57 -1.86 6.72
C TYR A 183 -24.85 -2.64 6.43
N GLU A 184 -26.00 -2.16 6.91
CA GLU A 184 -27.29 -2.82 6.71
C GLU A 184 -27.74 -2.83 5.25
N SER A 185 -27.56 -1.71 4.54
CA SER A 185 -27.93 -1.61 3.13
C SER A 185 -27.09 -2.54 2.25
N ILE A 186 -25.76 -2.57 2.42
CA ILE A 186 -24.88 -3.41 1.60
C ILE A 186 -25.06 -4.89 1.95
N PHE A 187 -25.20 -5.26 3.23
CA PHE A 187 -25.36 -6.67 3.62
C PHE A 187 -26.67 -7.27 3.10
N LYS A 188 -27.71 -6.45 2.90
CA LYS A 188 -28.96 -6.85 2.25
C LYS A 188 -28.84 -7.00 0.72
N PHE A 189 -27.80 -6.42 0.09
CA PHE A 189 -27.73 -6.24 -1.37
C PHE A 189 -26.62 -7.05 -2.07
N VAL A 190 -25.88 -7.93 -1.40
CA VAL A 190 -24.65 -8.53 -1.97
C VAL A 190 -24.93 -9.50 -3.14
N GLN A 191 -25.01 -8.96 -4.35
CA GLN A 191 -24.35 -9.42 -5.56
C GLN A 191 -23.91 -8.17 -6.35
N MET A 192 -22.65 -8.14 -6.79
CA MET A 192 -22.04 -7.16 -7.72
C MET A 192 -21.55 -5.81 -7.17
N ALA A 193 -20.31 -5.76 -6.68
CA ALA A 193 -19.52 -4.51 -6.72
C ALA A 193 -18.03 -4.78 -6.97
N LYS A 194 -17.42 -4.00 -7.87
CA LYS A 194 -15.97 -3.96 -8.13
C LYS A 194 -15.33 -2.87 -7.26
N LEU A 195 -14.21 -3.18 -6.62
CA LEU A 195 -13.47 -2.27 -5.73
C LEU A 195 -12.17 -1.80 -6.40
N LEU A 196 -11.97 -0.49 -6.52
CA LEU A 196 -10.71 0.14 -6.96
C LEU A 196 -9.68 0.10 -5.82
N LYS A 197 -8.42 -0.30 -6.07
CA LYS A 197 -7.36 -0.37 -5.03
C LYS A 197 -6.14 0.46 -5.40
N LEU A 198 -5.83 1.48 -4.60
CA LEU A 198 -4.59 2.27 -4.67
C LEU A 198 -3.67 1.91 -3.49
N LYS A 199 -2.36 1.74 -3.74
CA LYS A 199 -1.37 1.37 -2.72
C LYS A 199 -0.33 2.46 -2.49
N LEU A 200 -0.02 2.72 -1.22
CA LEU A 200 0.95 3.73 -0.79
C LEU A 200 2.22 3.07 -0.23
N LEU A 201 3.37 3.58 -0.64
CA LEU A 201 4.69 3.17 -0.11
C LEU A 201 5.29 4.27 0.76
N MET A 202 6.18 3.89 1.69
CA MET A 202 6.88 4.82 2.59
C MET A 202 8.08 5.48 1.89
N GLY A 203 8.35 6.76 2.21
CA GLY A 203 9.49 7.52 1.69
C GLY A 203 10.80 7.22 2.44
N LEU A 204 11.93 7.20 1.72
CA LEU A 204 13.25 6.77 2.22
C LEU A 204 14.36 7.74 1.80
N THR A 205 14.32 8.97 2.32
CA THR A 205 15.26 10.06 1.96
C THR A 205 16.68 9.82 2.45
N ARG A 206 16.86 9.27 3.66
CA ARG A 206 18.20 9.01 4.24
C ARG A 206 19.02 8.03 3.40
N HIS A 207 18.44 6.90 3.02
CA HIS A 207 19.13 5.88 2.22
C HIS A 207 19.45 6.38 0.81
N PHE A 208 18.61 7.25 0.25
CA PHE A 208 18.91 7.86 -1.05
C PHE A 208 20.19 8.69 -1.03
N ARG A 209 20.42 9.49 0.03
CA ARG A 209 21.64 10.28 0.19
C ARG A 209 22.90 9.42 0.35
N VAL A 210 22.76 8.24 0.97
CA VAL A 210 23.86 7.25 1.05
C VAL A 210 24.17 6.71 -0.34
N HIS A 211 23.14 6.29 -1.09
CA HIS A 211 23.30 5.79 -2.44
C HIS A 211 23.91 6.83 -3.40
N GLN A 212 23.51 8.10 -3.32
CA GLN A 212 24.08 9.18 -4.14
C GLN A 212 25.60 9.36 -3.94
N LYS A 213 26.13 8.96 -2.79
CA LYS A 213 27.56 8.98 -2.48
C LYS A 213 28.27 7.68 -2.85
N GLY A 214 27.61 6.77 -3.57
CA GLY A 214 28.11 5.43 -3.90
C GLY A 214 28.07 4.44 -2.74
N GLY A 215 27.41 4.78 -1.63
CA GLY A 215 27.32 3.89 -0.46
C GLY A 215 26.29 2.77 -0.65
N GLU A 216 26.57 1.61 -0.07
CA GLU A 216 25.64 0.49 -0.01
C GLU A 216 24.38 0.86 0.78
N THR A 217 23.22 0.31 0.38
CA THR A 217 21.97 0.46 1.15
C THR A 217 21.27 -0.88 1.30
N SER A 218 20.63 -1.12 2.45
CA SER A 218 19.77 -2.26 2.76
C SER A 218 18.32 -1.82 2.89
N THR A 219 17.89 -0.99 1.95
CA THR A 219 16.50 -0.51 1.86
C THR A 219 15.56 -1.66 1.50
N ASN A 220 14.58 -1.93 2.36
CA ASN A 220 13.58 -2.98 2.17
C ASN A 220 12.68 -2.70 0.94
N SER A 221 12.69 -3.61 -0.04
CA SER A 221 11.90 -3.53 -1.28
C SER A 221 10.59 -4.33 -1.25
N ILE A 222 10.32 -5.10 -0.20
CA ILE A 222 9.16 -6.01 -0.08
C ILE A 222 7.85 -5.27 -0.35
N ALA A 223 7.67 -4.08 0.23
CA ALA A 223 6.44 -3.31 0.02
C ALA A 223 6.25 -2.92 -1.46
N SER A 224 7.33 -2.59 -2.18
CA SER A 224 7.29 -2.27 -3.61
C SER A 224 6.91 -3.50 -4.45
N ILE A 225 7.50 -4.66 -4.14
CA ILE A 225 7.18 -5.95 -4.77
C ILE A 225 5.69 -6.27 -4.56
N PHE A 226 5.21 -6.20 -3.31
CA PHE A 226 3.81 -6.45 -2.97
C PHE A 226 2.82 -5.39 -3.48
N ALA A 227 3.31 -4.21 -3.88
CA ALA A 227 2.49 -3.25 -4.60
C ALA A 227 2.22 -3.77 -6.01
N TRP A 228 3.27 -4.17 -6.72
CA TRP A 228 3.22 -4.74 -8.08
C TRP A 228 2.38 -6.01 -8.15
N THR A 229 2.71 -7.03 -7.36
CA THR A 229 2.01 -8.34 -7.38
C THR A 229 0.51 -8.18 -7.16
N ARG A 230 0.11 -7.25 -6.30
CA ARG A 230 -1.30 -7.04 -5.97
C ARG A 230 -2.04 -6.20 -6.99
N GLY A 231 -1.33 -5.33 -7.71
CA GLY A 231 -1.85 -4.71 -8.93
C GLY A 231 -2.10 -5.75 -10.00
N LEU A 232 -1.09 -6.57 -10.31
CA LEU A 232 -1.16 -7.68 -11.27
C LEU A 232 -2.26 -8.68 -10.94
N ASN A 233 -2.36 -9.11 -9.68
CA ASN A 233 -3.42 -10.02 -9.26
C ASN A 233 -4.81 -9.39 -9.39
N HIS A 234 -4.94 -8.08 -9.17
CA HIS A 234 -6.24 -7.41 -9.28
C HIS A 234 -6.70 -7.31 -10.73
N ILE A 235 -5.81 -6.91 -11.64
CA ILE A 235 -6.13 -6.88 -13.07
C ILE A 235 -6.32 -8.32 -13.62
N GLY A 236 -5.53 -9.28 -13.13
CA GLY A 236 -5.70 -10.70 -13.45
C GLY A 236 -7.06 -11.27 -13.04
N LEU A 237 -7.58 -10.86 -11.88
CA LEU A 237 -8.95 -11.20 -11.47
C LEU A 237 -10.02 -10.50 -12.32
N GLN A 238 -9.77 -9.25 -12.71
CA GLN A 238 -10.72 -8.46 -13.49
C GLN A 238 -10.88 -9.00 -14.92
N ASP A 239 -9.77 -9.41 -15.54
CA ASP A 239 -9.71 -9.81 -16.95
C ASP A 239 -9.77 -11.35 -17.12
N GLY A 240 -9.90 -12.10 -16.02
CA GLY A 240 -9.84 -13.57 -16.06
C GLY A 240 -8.46 -14.13 -16.44
N ASN A 241 -7.41 -13.30 -16.36
CA ASN A 241 -6.05 -13.69 -16.69
C ASN A 241 -5.40 -14.42 -15.51
N THR A 242 -5.40 -15.75 -15.57
CA THR A 242 -4.82 -16.63 -14.55
C THR A 242 -3.29 -16.55 -14.51
N LYS A 243 -2.62 -16.21 -15.61
CA LYS A 243 -1.15 -16.06 -15.65
C LYS A 243 -0.68 -14.92 -14.75
N PHE A 244 -1.39 -13.79 -14.75
CA PHE A 244 -1.08 -12.67 -13.87
C PHE A 244 -1.30 -13.01 -12.38
N GLN A 245 -2.30 -13.83 -12.08
CA GLN A 245 -2.58 -14.28 -10.71
C GLN A 245 -1.51 -15.28 -10.23
N ASP A 246 -1.18 -16.28 -11.05
CA ASP A 246 -0.14 -17.29 -10.75
C ASP A 246 1.23 -16.61 -10.55
N PHE A 247 1.61 -15.74 -11.47
CA PHE A 247 2.86 -14.98 -11.38
C PHE A 247 2.92 -14.12 -10.12
N ALA A 248 1.87 -13.36 -9.83
CA ALA A 248 1.80 -12.55 -8.62
C ALA A 248 1.93 -13.38 -7.35
N GLN A 249 1.31 -14.56 -7.30
CA GLN A 249 1.40 -15.48 -6.18
C GLN A 249 2.82 -16.05 -6.03
N LYS A 250 3.44 -16.52 -7.11
CA LYS A 250 4.81 -17.04 -7.12
C LYS A 250 5.83 -15.98 -6.67
N LEU A 251 5.71 -14.75 -7.16
CA LEU A 251 6.60 -13.65 -6.74
C LEU A 251 6.40 -13.26 -5.26
N GLU A 252 5.17 -13.29 -4.74
CA GLU A 252 4.95 -13.09 -3.29
C GLU A 252 5.58 -14.22 -2.46
N ILE A 253 5.45 -15.47 -2.91
CA ILE A 253 6.05 -16.63 -2.25
C ILE A 253 7.58 -16.52 -2.27
N ALA A 254 8.19 -16.27 -3.43
CA ALA A 254 9.64 -16.09 -3.56
C ALA A 254 10.17 -14.99 -2.63
N CYS A 255 9.47 -13.84 -2.59
CA CYS A 255 9.81 -12.75 -1.69
C CYS A 255 9.76 -13.15 -0.21
N ILE A 256 8.77 -13.96 0.21
CA ILE A 256 8.67 -14.45 1.58
C ILE A 256 9.74 -15.53 1.86
N SER A 257 9.99 -16.44 0.92
CA SER A 257 10.99 -17.50 1.03
C SER A 257 12.39 -16.94 1.30
N VAL A 258 12.79 -15.89 0.58
CA VAL A 258 14.09 -15.22 0.81
C VAL A 258 14.19 -14.63 2.21
N VAL A 259 13.09 -14.10 2.75
CA VAL A 259 13.02 -13.61 4.13
C VAL A 259 13.10 -14.76 5.13
N GLU A 260 12.33 -15.82 4.91
CA GLU A 260 12.25 -16.99 5.80
C GLU A 260 13.57 -17.78 5.82
N ALA A 261 14.35 -17.75 4.74
CA ALA A 261 15.70 -18.33 4.66
C ALA A 261 16.75 -17.59 5.53
N GLY A 262 16.39 -16.47 6.15
CA GLY A 262 17.19 -15.83 7.20
C GLY A 262 18.22 -14.80 6.72
N LYS A 263 18.20 -14.39 5.45
CA LYS A 263 19.16 -13.44 4.85
C LYS A 263 18.88 -11.95 5.16
N ILE A 264 18.33 -11.61 6.34
CA ILE A 264 17.87 -10.22 6.67
C ILE A 264 18.21 -9.76 8.11
N LYS A 265 19.32 -10.22 8.71
CA LYS A 265 19.73 -9.81 10.08
C LYS A 265 20.75 -8.66 10.08
N MET A 266 20.90 -7.96 11.20
CA MET A 266 21.58 -6.65 11.28
C MET A 266 23.11 -6.60 11.02
N THR A 267 23.79 -7.72 10.88
CA THR A 267 25.25 -7.83 10.66
C THR A 267 25.58 -8.02 9.17
N ARG A 268 26.67 -7.44 8.62
CA ARG A 268 26.95 -7.48 7.15
C ARG A 268 27.04 -8.89 6.57
N LYS A 269 27.44 -9.87 7.37
CA LYS A 269 27.44 -11.29 7.00
C LYS A 269 26.03 -11.90 6.87
N ASP A 270 25.02 -11.22 7.42
CA ASP A 270 23.68 -11.74 7.63
C ASP A 270 22.55 -10.84 7.05
N TYR A 271 22.85 -9.69 6.42
CA TYR A 271 21.89 -8.94 5.60
C TYR A 271 22.32 -8.81 4.14
N LEU A 272 21.31 -8.82 3.27
CA LEU A 272 21.43 -8.44 1.87
C LEU A 272 21.30 -6.92 1.70
N THR A 273 22.10 -6.36 0.80
CA THR A 273 21.84 -5.04 0.24
C THR A 273 20.50 -5.05 -0.50
N THR A 274 19.99 -3.87 -0.84
CA THR A 274 18.75 -3.72 -1.62
C THR A 274 18.81 -4.48 -2.95
N GLU A 275 19.97 -4.45 -3.62
CA GLU A 275 20.16 -5.13 -4.89
C GLU A 275 20.30 -6.64 -4.68
N GLU A 276 21.18 -7.07 -3.77
CA GLU A 276 21.35 -8.48 -3.39
C GLU A 276 20.02 -9.14 -2.99
N PHE A 277 19.12 -8.41 -2.31
CA PHE A 277 17.80 -8.91 -1.95
C PHE A 277 16.89 -9.08 -3.17
N ILE A 278 16.87 -8.11 -4.09
CA ILE A 278 16.06 -8.21 -5.31
C ILE A 278 16.57 -9.35 -6.19
N ASP A 279 17.89 -9.53 -6.29
CA ASP A 279 18.51 -10.61 -7.06
C ASP A 279 18.18 -11.97 -6.45
N ALA A 280 18.28 -12.12 -5.12
CA ALA A 280 17.88 -13.35 -4.45
C ALA A 280 16.39 -13.68 -4.66
N VAL A 281 15.51 -12.67 -4.71
CA VAL A 281 14.08 -12.88 -5.05
C VAL A 281 13.91 -13.26 -6.52
N ALA A 282 14.70 -12.71 -7.43
CA ALA A 282 14.68 -13.08 -8.84
C ALA A 282 15.12 -14.54 -9.04
N GLU A 283 16.20 -14.97 -8.38
CA GLU A 283 16.69 -16.35 -8.40
C GLU A 283 15.63 -17.33 -7.90
N GLU A 284 15.02 -17.03 -6.74
CA GLU A 284 13.95 -17.85 -6.17
C GLU A 284 12.71 -17.89 -7.07
N LEU A 285 12.34 -16.76 -7.68
CA LEU A 285 11.24 -16.70 -8.64
C LEU A 285 11.53 -17.56 -9.88
N HIS A 286 12.72 -17.43 -10.46
CA HIS A 286 13.15 -18.22 -11.62
C HIS A 286 13.09 -19.72 -11.35
N ALA A 287 13.44 -20.16 -10.14
CA ALA A 287 13.33 -21.57 -9.75
C ALA A 287 11.88 -22.08 -9.64
N SER A 288 10.89 -21.19 -9.58
CA SER A 288 9.47 -21.50 -9.37
C SER A 288 8.56 -21.35 -10.60
N LEU A 289 9.10 -20.80 -11.70
CA LEU A 289 8.39 -20.56 -12.96
C LEU A 289 8.51 -21.75 -13.92
#